data_AF-A0A2V7C1A2-F1
#
_entry.id   AF-A0A2V7C1A2-F1
#
_cell.length_a   1.000
_cell.length_b   1.000
_cell.length_c   1.000
_cell.angle_alpha   90.00
_cell.angle_beta   90.00
_cell.angle_gamma   90.00
#
_symmetry.space_group_name_H-M   'P 1'
#
loop_
_entity.id
_entity.type
_entity.pdbx_description
1 polymer ?
#
loop_
_entity_poly.entity_id
_entity_poly.type
_entity_poly.pdbx_seq_one_letter_code
_entity_poly.pdbx_strand_id
1 'polypeptide(L)'
;MPYAPINVLEKFAKFSEHWSPKIVAQINDYQFKLVRIQGEFVWHAHADTDEVFFVLDGEMTIHLREGEVVPAFRRDVRRSERCGPEGTLIRHHRGATE
;
A
#
# COMPACT_ATOMS: atom_id res chain seq x y z
N MET A 1 2.20 2.55 -31.32
CA MET A 1 1.19 2.32 -30.27
C MET A 1 1.03 3.60 -29.47
N PRO A 2 -0.19 4.13 -29.27
CA PRO A 2 -0.35 5.31 -28.43
C PRO A 2 -0.07 4.95 -26.97
N TYR A 3 0.83 5.70 -26.33
CA TYR A 3 1.06 5.58 -24.89
C TYR A 3 -0.14 6.19 -24.17
N ALA A 4 -0.94 5.36 -23.52
CA ALA A 4 -2.09 5.82 -22.74
C ALA A 4 -1.68 5.94 -21.26
N PRO A 5 -1.81 7.12 -20.63
CA PRO A 5 -1.54 7.27 -19.21
C PRO A 5 -2.54 6.47 -18.37
N ILE A 6 -2.11 5.99 -17.21
CA ILE A 6 -2.96 5.28 -16.25
C ILE A 6 -3.41 6.28 -15.18
N ASN A 7 -4.71 6.59 -15.18
CA ASN A 7 -5.30 7.39 -14.12
C ASN A 7 -5.62 6.51 -12.90
N VAL A 8 -4.81 6.62 -11.85
CA VAL A 8 -4.93 5.84 -10.61
C VAL A 8 -6.28 6.07 -9.92
N LEU A 9 -6.75 7.32 -9.86
CA LEU A 9 -8.02 7.66 -9.19
C LEU A 9 -9.22 7.08 -9.93
N GLU A 10 -9.23 7.11 -11.26
CA GLU A 10 -10.27 6.48 -12.06
C GLU A 10 -10.30 4.96 -11.90
N LYS A 11 -9.14 4.32 -11.80
CA LYS A 11 -9.07 2.87 -11.52
C LYS A 11 -9.56 2.55 -10.11
N PHE A 12 -9.20 3.38 -9.12
CA PHE A 12 -9.62 3.24 -7.74
C PHE A 12 -11.13 3.40 -7.53
N ALA A 13 -11.78 4.25 -8.33
CA ALA A 13 -13.23 4.44 -8.29
C ALA A 13 -14.04 3.23 -8.80
N LYS A 14 -13.41 2.27 -9.48
CA LYS A 14 -14.09 1.11 -10.09
C LYS A 14 -14.36 -0.05 -9.15
N PHE A 15 -13.85 0.01 -7.92
CA PHE A 15 -14.01 -1.06 -6.94
C PHE A 15 -14.16 -0.49 -5.52
N SER A 16 -14.86 -1.22 -4.67
CA SER A 16 -15.19 -0.82 -3.29
C SER A 16 -14.86 -1.90 -2.25
N GLU A 17 -14.44 -3.09 -2.71
CA GLU A 17 -14.09 -4.20 -1.84
C GLU A 17 -12.80 -3.91 -1.06
N HIS A 18 -12.82 -4.24 0.24
CA HIS A 18 -11.65 -4.14 1.11
C HIS A 18 -10.76 -5.38 0.99
N TRP A 19 -9.45 -5.19 1.16
CA TRP A 19 -8.45 -6.27 1.14
C TRP A 19 -8.46 -7.12 -0.14
N SER A 20 -8.90 -6.53 -1.26
CA SER A 20 -8.91 -7.15 -2.59
C SER A 20 -8.00 -6.36 -3.54
N PRO A 21 -6.68 -6.67 -3.59
CA PRO A 21 -5.75 -5.97 -4.46
C PRO A 21 -6.12 -6.13 -5.95
N LYS A 22 -6.21 -5.02 -6.68
CA LYS A 22 -6.44 -4.99 -8.13
C LYS A 22 -5.16 -4.56 -8.85
N ILE A 23 -4.68 -5.38 -9.79
CA ILE A 23 -3.50 -5.03 -10.61
C ILE A 23 -3.91 -3.97 -11.63
N VAL A 24 -3.21 -2.84 -11.66
CA VAL A 24 -3.50 -1.72 -12.57
C VAL A 24 -2.42 -1.49 -13.62
N ALA A 25 -1.20 -1.94 -13.36
CA ALA A 25 -0.08 -1.89 -14.29
C ALA A 25 0.95 -2.96 -13.94
N GLN A 26 1.83 -3.27 -14.89
CA GLN A 26 2.96 -4.18 -14.71
C GLN A 26 4.20 -3.59 -15.39
N ILE A 27 5.34 -3.68 -14.72
CA ILE A 27 6.66 -3.33 -15.26
C ILE A 27 7.57 -4.51 -14.95
N ASN A 28 8.05 -5.20 -15.99
CA ASN A 28 8.78 -6.46 -15.84
C ASN A 28 7.97 -7.44 -14.95
N ASP A 29 8.57 -7.94 -13.88
CA ASP A 29 7.94 -8.86 -12.93
C ASP A 29 7.25 -8.16 -11.75
N TYR A 30 7.21 -6.82 -11.74
CA TYR A 30 6.56 -6.03 -10.70
C TYR A 30 5.17 -5.58 -11.11
N GLN A 31 4.25 -5.61 -10.14
CA GLN A 31 2.86 -5.20 -10.32
C GLN A 31 2.55 -3.98 -9.48
N PHE A 32 1.85 -3.01 -10.08
CA PHE A 32 1.21 -1.92 -9.35
C PHE A 32 -0.20 -2.37 -8.97
N LYS A 33 -0.49 -2.37 -7.68
CA LYS A 33 -1.78 -2.81 -7.14
C LYS A 33 -2.47 -1.66 -6.42
N LEU A 34 -3.79 -1.59 -6.57
CA LEU A 34 -4.65 -0.73 -5.77
C LEU A 34 -5.47 -1.58 -4.83
N VAL A 35 -5.58 -1.14 -3.57
CA VAL A 35 -6.32 -1.85 -2.53
C VAL A 35 -6.97 -0.84 -1.60
N ARG A 36 -8.21 -1.12 -1.19
CA ARG A 36 -8.85 -0.45 -0.06
C ARG A 36 -8.58 -1.28 1.20
N ILE A 37 -8.11 -0.65 2.25
CA ILE A 37 -7.79 -1.32 3.51
C ILE A 37 -8.68 -0.79 4.62
N GLN A 38 -9.05 -1.66 5.57
CA GLN A 38 -9.84 -1.26 6.73
C GLN A 38 -9.52 -2.18 7.91
N GLY A 39 -9.23 -1.59 9.07
CA GLY A 39 -8.83 -2.34 10.26
C GLY A 39 -7.40 -2.87 10.12
N GLU A 40 -7.17 -4.08 10.62
CA GLU A 40 -5.85 -4.71 10.67
C GLU A 40 -5.76 -5.87 9.67
N PHE A 41 -4.58 -6.01 9.08
CA PHE A 41 -4.23 -7.19 8.31
C PHE A 41 -3.64 -8.28 9.22
N VAL A 42 -3.08 -9.34 8.64
CA VAL A 42 -2.34 -10.36 9.38
C VAL A 42 -0.83 -10.09 9.32
N TRP A 43 -0.09 -10.55 10.33
CA TRP A 43 1.37 -10.58 10.28
C TRP A 43 1.83 -11.47 9.12
N HIS A 44 2.64 -10.94 8.22
CA HIS A 44 3.16 -11.67 7.05
C HIS A 44 4.54 -11.17 6.65
N ALA A 45 5.30 -11.99 5.92
CA ALA A 45 6.62 -11.64 5.42
C ALA A 45 6.78 -12.09 3.97
N HIS A 46 7.63 -11.39 3.22
CA HIS A 46 8.03 -11.76 1.87
C HIS A 46 9.53 -12.01 1.86
N ALA A 47 9.95 -13.25 1.62
CA ALA A 47 11.37 -13.64 1.69
C ALA A 47 12.20 -13.06 0.54
N ASP A 48 11.58 -12.92 -0.63
CA ASP A 48 12.29 -12.74 -1.90
C ASP A 48 12.08 -11.36 -2.52
N THR A 49 11.22 -10.53 -1.94
CA THR A 49 10.88 -9.22 -2.52
C THR A 49 10.45 -8.20 -1.48
N ASP A 50 10.87 -6.95 -1.71
CA ASP A 50 10.38 -5.80 -0.96
C ASP A 50 9.00 -5.38 -1.50
N GLU A 51 8.13 -4.90 -0.61
CA GLU A 51 6.85 -4.29 -1.00
C GLU A 51 6.89 -2.78 -0.71
N VAL A 52 6.32 -2.00 -1.63
CA VAL A 52 6.21 -0.55 -1.49
C VAL A 52 4.74 -0.18 -1.30
N PHE A 53 4.46 0.54 -0.23
CA PHE A 53 3.13 1.06 0.04
C PHE A 53 3.07 2.56 -0.26
N PHE A 54 2.02 2.96 -0.98
CA PHE A 54 1.74 4.36 -1.30
C PHE A 54 0.29 4.68 -0.90
N VAL A 55 0.13 5.54 0.12
CA VAL A 55 -1.18 5.92 0.63
C VAL A 55 -1.78 7.00 -0.27
N LEU A 56 -2.88 6.67 -0.95
CA LEU A 56 -3.60 7.61 -1.81
C LEU A 56 -4.52 8.56 -1.03
N ASP A 57 -5.13 8.06 0.04
CA ASP A 57 -6.07 8.75 0.91
C ASP A 57 -6.12 8.05 2.27
N GLY A 58 -6.36 8.81 3.34
CA GLY A 58 -6.38 8.29 4.72
C GLY A 58 -5.01 8.09 5.36
N GLU A 59 -4.98 7.26 6.41
CA GLU A 59 -3.78 7.00 7.21
C GLU A 59 -3.56 5.49 7.41
N MET A 60 -2.30 5.08 7.33
CA MET A 60 -1.86 3.70 7.48
C MET A 60 -0.64 3.66 8.40
N THR A 61 -0.54 2.62 9.22
CA THR A 61 0.67 2.28 9.97
C THR A 61 1.10 0.87 9.60
N ILE A 62 2.40 0.69 9.40
CA ILE A 62 3.04 -0.60 9.23
C ILE A 62 3.76 -0.90 10.53
N HIS A 63 3.30 -1.89 11.28
CA HIS A 63 4.01 -2.39 12.45
C HIS A 63 5.09 -3.38 12.00
N LEU A 64 6.29 -3.18 12.53
CA LEU A 64 7.45 -4.04 12.47
C LEU A 64 7.63 -4.69 13.85
N ARG A 65 8.50 -5.69 13.99
CA ARG A 65 8.78 -6.28 15.31
C ARG A 65 9.47 -5.32 16.27
N GLU A 66 10.31 -4.45 15.73
CA GLU A 66 11.14 -3.52 16.50
C GLU A 66 10.56 -2.09 16.54
N GLY A 67 9.38 -1.86 15.97
CA GLY A 67 8.78 -0.53 15.93
C GLY A 67 7.61 -0.41 14.96
N GLU A 68 7.26 0.82 14.61
CA GLU A 68 6.22 1.09 13.63
C GLU A 68 6.63 2.21 12.68
N VAL A 69 6.14 2.15 11.46
CA VAL A 69 6.35 3.14 10.42
C VAL A 69 4.99 3.65 9.96
N VAL A 70 4.78 4.96 10.07
CA VAL A 70 3.65 5.63 9.43
C VAL A 70 4.15 6.13 8.07
N PRO A 71 3.69 5.56 6.93
CA PRO A 71 4.06 6.07 5.62
C PRO A 71 3.47 7.47 5.48
N ALA A 72 4.31 8.49 5.63
CA ALA A 72 3.89 9.87 5.52
C ALA A 72 3.61 10.20 4.04
N PHE A 73 2.43 10.75 3.74
CA PHE A 73 2.28 11.59 2.55
C PHE A 73 1.33 12.76 2.75
N ARG A 74 1.88 13.86 3.26
CA ARG A 74 1.72 15.13 2.54
C ARG A 74 2.97 15.30 1.67
N ARG A 75 2.86 14.96 0.38
CA ARG A 75 3.80 15.31 -0.72
C ARG A 75 5.22 14.69 -0.86
N ASP A 76 5.71 13.76 -0.02
CA ASP A 76 7.07 13.17 -0.21
C ASP A 76 7.14 11.63 -0.13
N VAL A 77 7.66 10.97 -1.20
CA VAL A 77 7.83 9.50 -1.26
C VAL A 77 8.99 9.12 -0.38
N ARG A 78 8.69 8.65 0.84
CA ARG A 78 9.69 7.97 1.64
C ARG A 78 9.84 6.53 1.16
N ARG A 79 11.08 6.14 0.95
CA ARG A 79 11.50 4.79 0.56
C ARG A 79 10.93 3.80 1.58
N SER A 80 10.24 2.78 1.08
CA SER A 80 9.84 1.62 1.88
C SER A 80 11.08 1.07 2.59
N GLU A 81 11.09 1.09 3.92
CA GLU A 81 12.10 0.40 4.69
C GLU A 81 11.87 -1.10 4.52
N ARG A 82 12.96 -1.85 4.35
CA ARG A 82 12.95 -3.29 4.14
C ARG A 82 12.01 -3.95 5.14
N CYS A 83 11.00 -4.65 4.63
CA CYS A 83 10.21 -5.57 5.43
C CYS A 83 11.18 -6.66 5.92
N GLY A 84 11.58 -6.61 7.18
CA GLY A 84 12.50 -7.59 7.75
C GLY A 84 11.91 -9.01 7.69
N PRO A 85 12.73 -10.07 7.80
CA PRO A 85 12.28 -11.45 7.71
C PRO A 85 11.23 -11.85 8.76
N GLU A 86 11.04 -11.04 9.81
CA GLU A 86 10.13 -11.30 10.92
C GLU A 86 8.67 -10.85 10.69
N GLY A 87 8.43 -10.21 9.54
CA GLY A 87 7.11 -9.84 9.02
C GLY A 87 6.57 -8.48 9.49
N THR A 88 5.51 -8.04 8.84
CA THR A 88 4.80 -6.78 9.06
C THR A 88 3.31 -6.99 9.31
N LEU A 89 2.71 -6.04 10.01
CA LEU A 89 1.26 -5.92 10.18
C LEU A 89 0.81 -4.54 9.69
N ILE A 90 -0.16 -4.50 8.79
CA ILE A 90 -0.74 -3.26 8.26
C ILE A 90 -1.97 -2.92 9.09
N ARG A 91 -2.03 -1.71 9.65
CA ARG A 91 -3.19 -1.16 10.35
C ARG A 91 -3.66 0.11 9.65
N HIS A 92 -4.94 0.18 9.33
CA HIS A 92 -5.60 1.41 8.85
C HIS A 92 -6.22 2.16 10.03
N HIS A 93 -5.96 3.46 10.11
CA HIS A 93 -6.64 4.34 11.07
C HIS A 93 -7.81 5.01 10.38
N ARG A 94 -9.00 5.01 11.02
CA ARG A 94 -10.01 5.99 10.59
C ARG A 94 -9.43 7.36 10.90
N GLY A 95 -9.26 8.19 9.87
CA GLY A 95 -8.74 9.53 10.05
C GLY A 95 -9.50 10.24 11.17
N ALA A 96 -8.75 10.89 12.07
CA ALA A 96 -9.29 11.92 12.94
C ALA A 96 -9.64 13.14 12.08
N THR A 97 -10.71 13.03 11.30
CA THR A 97 -11.36 14.14 10.60
C THR A 97 -12.84 14.06 10.94
N GLU A 98 -13.17 14.65 12.09
CA GLU A 98 -14.37 15.49 12.23
C GLU A 98 -14.07 16.88 11.68
#